data_AF-A0ABD7S358-F1
#
_entry.id   AF-A0ABD7S358-F1
#
_cell.length_a   1.000
_cell.length_b   1.000
_cell.length_c   1.000
_cell.angle_alpha   90.00
_cell.angle_beta   90.00
_cell.angle_gamma   90.00
#
_symmetry.space_group_name_H-M   'P 1'
#
loop_
_entity.id
_entity.type
_entity.pdbx_description
1 polymer ?
#
loop_
_entity_poly.entity_id
_entity_poly.type
_entity_poly.pdbx_seq_one_letter_code
_entity_poly.pdbx_strand_id
1 'polypeptide(L)' 'GIGLSIVSRLCDLYGWRVSVRPGQERGVIATLAFHR' A
#
# COMPACT_ATOMS: atom_id res chain seq x y z
N GLY A 1 2.19 -11.49 0.49
CA GLY A 1 1.76 -11.91 1.84
C GLY A 1 0.37 -11.39 2.12
N ILE A 2 -0.37 -12.04 3.03
CA ILE A 2 -1.80 -11.77 3.27
C ILE A 2 -2.07 -10.31 3.67
N GLY A 3 -1.18 -9.69 4.45
CA GLY A 3 -1.35 -8.30 4.91
C GLY A 3 -1.48 -7.28 3.77
N LEU A 4 -0.63 -7.37 2.74
CA LEU A 4 -0.70 -6.44 1.60
C LEU A 4 -2.00 -6.66 0.79
N SER A 5 -2.45 -7.90 0.65
CA SER A 5 -3.69 -8.21 -0.06
C SER A 5 -4.93 -7.63 0.65
N ILE A 6 -4.94 -7.60 1.98
CA ILE A 6 -6.02 -6.95 2.75
C ILE A 6 -5.98 -5.42 2.55
N VAL A 7 -4.81 -4.81 2.70
CA VAL A 7 -4.66 -3.35 2.54
C VAL A 7 -5.04 -2.92 1.13
N SER A 8 -4.62 -3.65 0.11
CA SER A 8 -4.98 -3.35 -1.28
C SER A 8 -6.49 -3.37 -1.48
N ARG A 9 -7.19 -4.36 -0.91
CA ARG A 9 -8.65 -4.47 -1.01
C ARG A 9 -9.39 -3.35 -0.27
N LEU A 10 -8.87 -2.92 0.88
CA LEU A 10 -9.41 -1.74 1.58
C LEU A 10 -9.20 -0.48 0.76
N CYS A 11 -8.04 -0.33 0.13
CA CYS A 11 -7.77 0.81 -0.76
C CYS A 11 -8.76 0.85 -1.92
N ASP A 12 -8.99 -0.29 -2.59
CA ASP A 12 -9.99 -0.39 -3.66
C ASP A 12 -11.40 -0.03 -3.18
N LEU A 13 -11.78 -0.47 -1.97
CA LEU A 13 -13.10 -0.17 -1.38
C LEU A 13 -13.29 1.32 -1.09
N TYR A 14 -12.28 1.98 -0.53
CA TYR A 14 -12.34 3.39 -0.14
C TYR A 14 -11.89 4.34 -1.26
N GLY A 15 -11.55 3.82 -2.44
CA GLY A 15 -10.99 4.59 -3.54
C GLY A 15 -9.60 5.15 -3.23
N TRP A 16 -8.89 4.64 -2.23
CA TRP A 16 -7.52 5.06 -1.91
C TRP A 16 -6.51 4.30 -2.76
N ARG A 17 -5.25 4.75 -2.76
CA ARG A 17 -4.17 4.13 -3.54
C ARG A 17 -3.06 3.64 -2.63
N VAL A 18 -2.59 2.42 -2.85
CA VAL A 18 -1.40 1.85 -2.19
C VAL A 18 -0.30 1.56 -3.21
N SER A 19 0.95 1.84 -2.85
CA SER A 19 2.13 1.47 -3.63
C SER A 19 3.21 0.89 -2.74
N VAL A 20 3.91 -0.14 -3.21
CA VAL A 20 4.98 -0.80 -2.47
C VAL A 20 6.23 -0.79 -3.34
N ARG A 21 7.36 -0.34 -2.78
CA ARG A 21 8.65 -0.29 -3.46
C ARG A 21 9.78 -0.77 -2.55
N PRO A 22 10.87 -1.35 -3.12
CA PRO A 22 12.08 -1.63 -2.35
C PRO A 22 12.63 -0.36 -1.71
N GLY A 23 13.12 -0.46 -0.48
CA GLY A 23 13.87 0.61 0.17
C GLY A 23 15.23 0.83 -0.52
N GLN A 24 15.80 2.03 -0.42
CA GLN A 24 17.08 2.37 -1.08
C GLN A 24 18.25 1.50 -0.60
N GLU A 25 18.33 1.22 0.70
CA GLU A 25 19.41 0.39 1.27
C GLU A 25 18.91 -0.96 1.76
N ARG A 26 17.76 -1.01 2.46
CA ARG A 26 17.17 -2.23 3.02
C ARG A 26 15.66 -2.11 3.15
N GLY A 27 14.99 -3.25 3.16
CA GLY A 27 13.56 -3.35 3.47
C GLY A 27 12.64 -2.87 2.35
N VAL A 28 11.42 -2.51 2.73
CA VAL A 28 10.31 -2.19 1.82
C VAL A 28 9.58 -0.96 2.35
N ILE A 29 9.21 -0.07 1.44
CA ILE A 29 8.38 1.12 1.75
C ILE A 29 7.00 0.90 1.14
N ALA A 30 5.97 0.96 1.99
CA ALA A 30 4.58 1.02 1.57
C ALA A 30 4.07 2.46 1.74
N THR A 31 3.51 3.01 0.68
CA THR A 31 2.90 4.35 0.66
C THR A 31 1.42 4.22 0.42
N LEU A 32 0.63 4.90 1.25
CA LEU A 32 -0.83 4.94 1.19
C LEU A 32 -1.27 6.38 0.92
N ALA A 33 -2.02 6.59 -0.15
CA ALA A 33 -2.54 7.88 -0.57
C ALA A 33 -4.06 7.90 -0.45
N PHE A 34 -4.56 8.77 0.42
CA PHE A 34 -5.97 8.97 0.68
C PHE A 34 -6.57 9.96 -0.31
N HIS A 35 -7.85 9.79 -0.65
CA HIS A 35 -8.65 10.79 -1.35
C HIS A 35 -9.45 11.61 -0.33
N ARG A 36 -9.69 12.88 -0.62
CA ARG A 36 -10.35 13.83 0.30
C ARG A 36 -11.84 13.54 0.41
#